data_AF-A0A6J4NZC5-F1
#
_entry.id   AF-A0A6J4NZC5-F1
#
_cell.length_a   1.000
_cell.length_b   1.000
_cell.length_c   1.000
_cell.angle_alpha   90.00
_cell.angle_beta   90.00
_cell.angle_gamma   90.00
#
_symmetry.space_group_name_H-M   'P 1'
#
loop_
_entity.id
_entity.type
_entity.pdbx_description
1 polymer ?
#
loop_
_entity_poly.entity_id
_entity_poly.type
_entity_poly.pdbx_seq_one_letter_code
_entity_poly.pdbx_strand_id
1 'polypeptide(L)'
;MRTDEGAEYDKEVVIQAEDLVSYVSWGTTPAQTVGLDDAVPEPQNDGHRRALKYMDLEPGTPIREIEVDTVFLGSCTNARIE
;
A
#
# COMPACT_ATOMS: atom_id res chain seq x y z
N MET A 1 -21.39 17.19 10.09
CA MET A 1 -22.41 16.98 9.05
C MET A 1 -22.52 15.48 8.78
N ARG A 2 -23.72 14.93 8.57
CA ARG A 2 -23.94 13.50 8.28
C ARG A 2 -24.80 13.39 7.00
N THR A 3 -24.74 12.23 6.35
CA THR A 3 -25.64 11.89 5.24
C THR A 3 -27.09 11.77 5.74
N ASP A 4 -28.05 12.07 4.86
CA ASP A 4 -29.49 11.89 5.11
C ASP A 4 -29.88 10.40 5.12
N GLU A 5 -30.87 10.06 5.95
CA GLU A 5 -31.40 8.69 5.99
C GLU A 5 -31.98 8.29 4.62
N GLY A 6 -31.58 7.11 4.11
CA GLY A 6 -32.06 6.58 2.83
C GLY A 6 -31.34 7.13 1.59
N ALA A 7 -30.20 7.80 1.73
CA ALA A 7 -29.38 8.17 0.60
C ALA A 7 -28.93 6.94 -0.20
N GLU A 8 -29.08 7.01 -1.53
CA GLU A 8 -28.66 5.95 -2.44
C GLU A 8 -27.23 6.22 -2.95
N TYR A 9 -26.42 5.17 -3.01
CA TYR A 9 -25.05 5.21 -3.54
C TYR A 9 -24.97 4.33 -4.80
N ASP A 10 -24.26 4.80 -5.83
CA ASP A 10 -23.99 3.99 -7.04
C ASP A 10 -23.24 2.69 -6.71
N LYS A 11 -22.47 2.69 -5.62
CA LYS A 11 -21.72 1.54 -5.12
C LYS A 11 -21.47 1.68 -3.61
N GLU A 12 -21.69 0.59 -2.89
CA GLU A 12 -21.34 0.46 -1.48
C GLU A 12 -20.27 -0.63 -1.30
N VAL A 13 -19.29 -0.38 -0.45
CA VAL A 13 -18.23 -1.33 -0.08
C VAL A 13 -18.09 -1.30 1.44
N VAL A 14 -18.30 -2.45 2.07
CA VAL A 14 -18.15 -2.62 3.51
C VAL A 14 -16.78 -3.21 3.80
N ILE A 15 -16.00 -2.55 4.65
CA ILE A 15 -14.67 -2.99 5.09
C ILE A 15 -14.71 -3.14 6.61
N GLN A 16 -14.41 -4.35 7.09
CA GLN A 16 -14.29 -4.60 8.52
C GLN A 16 -12.91 -4.14 8.99
N ALA A 17 -12.87 -3.21 9.94
CA ALA A 17 -11.59 -2.64 10.41
C ALA A 17 -10.70 -3.69 11.12
N GLU A 18 -11.31 -4.71 11.73
CA GLU A 18 -10.60 -5.81 12.40
C GLU A 18 -9.83 -6.73 11.44
N ASP A 19 -10.21 -6.75 10.16
CA ASP A 19 -9.53 -7.54 9.12
C ASP A 19 -8.33 -6.79 8.50
N LEU A 20 -8.12 -5.52 8.87
CA LEU A 20 -7.06 -4.70 8.29
C LEU A 20 -5.70 -4.99 8.93
N VAL A 21 -4.73 -5.28 8.07
CA VAL A 21 -3.30 -5.34 8.43
C VAL A 21 -2.57 -4.09 7.93
N SER A 22 -1.32 -3.92 8.35
CA SER A 22 -0.47 -2.86 7.80
C SER A 22 -0.12 -3.16 6.34
N TYR A 23 -0.19 -2.15 5.48
CA TYR A 23 0.19 -2.23 4.07
C TYR A 23 1.33 -1.27 3.76
N VAL A 24 2.15 -1.64 2.78
CA VAL A 24 3.20 -0.79 2.22
C VAL A 24 3.10 -0.77 0.71
N SER A 25 3.53 0.34 0.09
CA SER A 25 3.77 0.39 -1.35
C SER A 25 5.23 0.00 -1.62
N TRP A 26 5.46 -0.97 -2.49
CA TRP A 26 6.80 -1.49 -2.81
C TRP A 26 7.36 -0.98 -4.14
N GLY A 27 6.48 -0.45 -5.02
CA GLY A 27 6.83 -0.07 -6.38
C GLY A 27 6.91 1.44 -6.60
N THR A 28 6.72 1.86 -7.85
CA THR A 28 6.79 3.26 -8.29
C THR A 28 5.43 3.94 -8.42
N THR A 29 4.35 3.25 -8.05
CA THR A 29 2.99 3.79 -8.03
C THR A 29 2.27 3.44 -6.73
N PRO A 30 1.34 4.29 -6.23
CA PRO A 30 0.61 4.00 -4.99
C PRO A 30 -0.28 2.76 -5.04
N ALA A 31 -0.59 2.24 -6.22
CA ALA A 31 -1.40 1.03 -6.39
C ALA A 31 -0.59 -0.27 -6.23
N GLN A 32 0.75 -0.18 -6.22
CA GLN A 32 1.63 -1.32 -6.03
C GLN A 32 1.86 -1.56 -4.55
N THR A 33 0.84 -2.12 -3.90
CA THR A 33 0.80 -2.39 -2.46
C THR A 33 0.80 -3.88 -2.15
N VAL A 34 1.35 -4.21 -0.99
CA VAL A 34 1.27 -5.54 -0.36
C VAL A 34 1.13 -5.38 1.15
N GLY A 35 0.69 -6.43 1.84
CA GLY A 35 0.73 -6.46 3.30
C GLY A 35 2.17 -6.39 3.81
N LEU A 36 2.36 -5.83 4.99
CA LEU A 36 3.67 -5.74 5.63
C LEU A 36 4.28 -7.13 5.89
N ASP A 37 3.43 -8.14 6.08
CA ASP A 37 3.83 -9.52 6.34
C ASP A 37 3.99 -10.37 5.07
N ASP A 38 3.75 -9.79 3.89
CA ASP A 38 3.91 -10.47 2.60
C ASP A 38 5.34 -10.35 2.06
N ALA A 39 5.55 -10.90 0.87
CA ALA A 39 6.78 -10.78 0.09
C ALA A 39 6.59 -9.90 -1.15
N VAL A 40 7.70 -9.39 -1.70
CA VAL A 40 7.74 -8.69 -2.98
C VAL A 40 7.12 -9.58 -4.07
N PRO A 41 6.11 -9.11 -4.82
CA PRO A 41 5.35 -9.97 -5.70
C PRO A 41 6.08 -10.26 -7.02
N GLU A 42 5.75 -11.39 -7.63
CA GLU A 42 6.17 -11.72 -9.00
C GLU A 42 5.58 -10.73 -10.02
N PRO A 43 6.35 -10.29 -11.03
CA PRO A 43 5.89 -9.31 -11.99
C PRO A 43 4.82 -9.87 -12.93
N GLN A 44 3.60 -9.33 -12.82
CA GLN A 44 2.46 -9.72 -13.65
C GLN A 44 2.40 -8.96 -14.99
N ASN A 45 3.10 -7.84 -15.11
CA ASN A 45 3.10 -6.98 -16.29
C ASN A 45 4.43 -6.19 -16.41
N ASP A 46 4.62 -5.50 -17.53
CA ASP A 46 5.85 -4.73 -17.78
C ASP A 46 6.04 -3.56 -16.80
N GLY A 47 4.95 -3.01 -16.27
CA GLY A 47 4.99 -1.99 -15.22
C GLY A 47 5.64 -2.52 -13.95
N HIS A 48 5.27 -3.74 -13.54
CA HIS A 48 5.87 -4.41 -12.37
C HIS A 48 7.34 -4.72 -12.62
N ARG A 49 7.69 -5.25 -13.81
CA ARG A 49 9.10 -5.53 -14.15
C ARG A 49 9.97 -4.28 -14.09
N ARG A 50 9.47 -3.16 -14.61
CA ARG A 50 10.18 -1.87 -14.53
C ARG A 50 10.28 -1.35 -13.09
N ALA A 51 9.22 -1.49 -12.29
CA ALA A 51 9.21 -1.07 -10.89
C ALA A 51 10.22 -1.87 -10.06
N LEU A 52 10.22 -3.21 -10.16
CA LEU A 52 11.18 -4.07 -9.47
C LEU A 52 12.62 -3.72 -9.84
N LYS A 53 12.91 -3.56 -11.14
CA LYS A 53 14.23 -3.14 -11.60
C LYS A 53 14.62 -1.75 -11.08
N TYR A 54 13.68 -0.81 -11.04
CA TYR A 54 13.95 0.56 -10.58
C TYR A 54 14.18 0.64 -9.07
N MET A 55 13.39 -0.11 -8.30
CA MET A 55 13.48 -0.20 -6.84
C MET A 55 14.59 -1.14 -6.38
N ASP A 56 15.23 -1.86 -7.30
CA ASP A 56 16.24 -2.88 -7.04
C ASP A 56 15.75 -3.97 -6.07
N LEU A 57 14.52 -4.44 -6.29
CA LEU A 57 13.86 -5.47 -5.48
C LEU A 57 13.79 -6.80 -6.21
N GLU A 58 14.15 -7.87 -5.50
CA GLU A 58 13.98 -9.24 -5.96
C GLU A 58 12.59 -9.79 -5.58
N PRO A 59 11.84 -10.41 -6.51
CA PRO A 59 10.62 -11.13 -6.18
C PRO A 59 10.84 -12.22 -5.14
N GLY A 60 9.88 -12.37 -4.22
CA GLY A 60 9.94 -13.34 -3.14
C GLY A 60 10.66 -12.84 -1.87
N THR A 61 11.37 -11.71 -1.94
CA THR A 61 11.98 -11.09 -0.74
C THR A 61 10.89 -10.69 0.25
N PRO A 62 10.93 -11.16 1.52
CA PRO A 62 9.98 -10.72 2.54
C PRO A 62 10.07 -9.20 2.74
N ILE A 63 8.93 -8.51 2.81
CA ILE A 63 8.90 -7.04 2.89
C ILE A 63 9.66 -6.53 4.12
N ARG A 64 9.58 -7.26 5.24
CA ARG A 64 10.29 -6.94 6.48
C ARG A 64 11.80 -7.12 6.42
N GLU A 65 12.32 -7.81 5.40
CA GLU A 65 13.76 -8.05 5.21
C GLU A 65 14.41 -7.02 4.28
N ILE A 66 13.62 -6.13 3.67
CA ILE A 66 14.15 -5.04 2.85
C ILE A 66 14.86 -4.02 3.75
N GLU A 67 16.14 -3.77 3.49
CA GLU A 67 16.91 -2.79 4.23
C GLU A 67 16.38 -1.37 3.99
N VAL A 68 16.33 -0.56 5.06
CA VAL A 68 15.84 0.81 5.00
C VAL A 68 17.04 1.76 4.95
N ASP A 69 17.29 2.37 3.80
CA ASP A 69 18.37 3.33 3.63
C ASP A 69 18.02 4.72 4.18
N THR A 70 16.77 5.14 4.04
CA THR A 70 16.34 6.49 4.38
C THR A 70 14.89 6.50 4.81
N VAL A 71 14.60 7.24 5.89
CA VAL A 71 13.24 7.41 6.40
C VAL A 71 12.87 8.89 6.32
N PHE A 72 11.80 9.18 5.57
CA PHE A 72 11.14 10.47 5.59
C PHE A 72 9.84 10.36 6.40
N LEU A 73 9.73 11.15 7.46
CA LEU A 73 8.52 11.20 8.30
C LEU A 73 7.73 12.47 8.00
N GLY A 74 6.42 12.28 7.78
CA GLY A 74 5.47 13.35 7.52
C GLY A 74 5.06 13.46 6.06
N SER A 75 3.95 14.14 5.86
CA SER A 75 3.37 14.61 4.60
C SER A 75 2.16 15.48 4.96
N CYS A 76 1.55 16.17 4.00
CA CYS A 76 0.27 16.83 4.26
C CYS A 76 -0.82 15.86 4.77
N THR A 77 -0.69 14.56 4.45
CA THR A 77 -1.58 13.50 4.89
C THR A 77 -1.31 13.05 6.33
N ASN A 78 -0.04 12.92 6.76
CA ASN A 78 0.35 12.21 7.99
C ASN A 78 1.26 13.02 8.94
N ALA A 79 1.17 14.35 8.98
CA ALA A 79 2.04 15.20 9.83
C ALA A 79 1.48 15.52 11.23
N ARG A 80 0.29 15.03 11.58
CA ARG A 80 -0.30 15.27 12.91
C ARG A 80 0.22 14.25 13.91
N ILE A 81 0.42 14.70 15.14
CA ILE A 81 0.60 13.82 16.30
C ILE A 81 -0.79 13.64 16.90
N GLU A 82 -1.20 12.38 17.04
CA GLU A 82 -2.45 11.95 17.70
C GLU A 82 -2.14 11.29 19.06
#